data_AF-C4J5Y0-F1
#
_entry.id   AF-C4J5Y0-F1
#
_cell.length_a   1.000
_cell.length_b   1.000
_cell.length_c   1.000
_cell.angle_alpha   90.00
_cell.angle_beta   90.00
_cell.angle_gamma   90.00
#
_symmetry.space_group_name_H-M   'P 1'
#
loop_
_entity.id
_entity.type
_entity.pdbx_description
1 polymer ?
#
loop_
_entity_poly.entity_id
_entity_poly.type
_entity_poly.pdbx_seq_one_letter_code
_entity_poly.pdbx_strand_id
1 'polypeptide(L)'
;MSFSDDEPIIPSPNSGPRPTPIVPGRVQLVSKNNNMAPLEENTQKVLLELTGGDSTSDRSGLDLVAVLDVSGSMQGEKIEKMKTAMKFVVKKLSSIDRLSIVTFLDTANRICPLRQVTEDSQPQLLKLIDALQPGGNTNISDGLQTGLKVLADRKLSSGRVVGVMLMSDGQQNRGEPAANVKIGNVPVYTFGFGADYDPTVLNAVARNSMGGTFSVVNDVNLLSMAFSQCLAGLLTVVVQDLTVTVARIEDESTLQKVAAGNYPQTPDADAGSVTVAFGDLYSKEVRKVIVDLLLPAIDSDRGADILEVTYSYKTAGKLFDAPPATVTVRRSGTAFPADDPPVDVQTEEARLKTATMIQQARTMADGKKLGDARDKLAEAQNALEDVVAQSDPLLDALRTELQELLKLMKSQDVYEKQGRPYAMSSETSHDRQRFAARGDIESNRLFSTPRMDKYLEQAKKFDEDPAAPLPSADKDEEEEVAANPLAPLVGPITFYIRAAVEALQAIEKLINKGAN
;
A
#
# COMPACT_ATOMS: atom_id res chain seq x y z
N MET A 1 -29.25 -6.48 -11.73
CA MET A 1 -29.68 -6.60 -10.32
C MET A 1 -29.23 -5.36 -9.54
N SER A 2 -29.81 -5.03 -8.40
CA SER A 2 -29.34 -3.99 -7.48
C SER A 2 -29.14 -4.65 -6.12
N PHE A 3 -28.09 -4.29 -5.40
CA PHE A 3 -27.67 -4.89 -4.13
C PHE A 3 -27.92 -3.96 -2.93
N SER A 4 -29.05 -3.25 -2.94
CA SER A 4 -29.47 -2.37 -1.83
C SER A 4 -30.12 -3.13 -0.66
N ASP A 5 -29.73 -4.38 -0.45
CA ASP A 5 -30.26 -5.28 0.58
C ASP A 5 -29.32 -5.46 1.78
N ASP A 6 -28.29 -4.62 1.93
CA ASP A 6 -27.41 -4.60 3.10
C ASP A 6 -28.21 -4.67 4.41
N GLU A 7 -27.75 -5.55 5.32
CA GLU A 7 -28.27 -5.61 6.69
C GLU A 7 -28.10 -4.23 7.36
N PRO A 8 -29.12 -3.75 8.10
CA PRO A 8 -28.99 -2.51 8.87
C PRO A 8 -27.86 -2.67 9.90
N ILE A 9 -26.95 -1.69 9.93
CA ILE A 9 -25.87 -1.69 10.90
C ILE A 9 -26.47 -1.49 12.29
N ILE A 10 -26.29 -2.48 13.15
CA ILE A 10 -26.64 -2.38 14.56
C ILE A 10 -25.41 -1.75 15.24
N PRO A 11 -25.53 -0.55 15.83
CA PRO A 11 -24.46 0.00 16.64
C PRO A 11 -24.18 -0.95 17.79
N SER A 12 -22.91 -1.33 17.98
CA SER A 12 -22.48 -2.02 19.20
C SER A 12 -22.90 -1.18 20.42
N PRO A 13 -23.29 -1.79 21.55
CA PRO A 13 -23.73 -1.03 22.74
C PRO A 13 -22.66 -0.05 23.28
N ASN A 14 -21.38 -0.24 22.91
CA ASN A 14 -20.28 0.68 23.23
C ASN A 14 -19.97 1.74 22.15
N SER A 15 -20.63 1.71 20.98
CA SER A 15 -20.50 2.71 19.91
C SER A 15 -21.68 3.68 19.89
N GLY A 16 -21.84 4.44 20.99
CA GLY A 16 -22.53 5.72 20.87
C GLY A 16 -21.82 6.60 19.83
N PRO A 17 -22.51 7.56 19.18
CA PRO A 17 -21.85 8.54 18.32
C PRO A 17 -21.00 9.44 19.21
N ARG A 18 -19.81 8.98 19.60
CA ARG A 18 -18.78 9.86 20.11
C ARG A 18 -18.41 10.72 18.91
N PRO A 19 -18.52 12.05 18.98
CA PRO A 19 -17.91 12.88 17.95
C PRO A 19 -16.42 12.55 17.97
N THR A 20 -15.94 11.71 17.06
CA THR A 20 -14.51 11.47 16.90
C THR A 20 -13.91 12.84 16.61
N PRO A 21 -13.12 13.41 17.54
CA PRO A 21 -12.44 14.67 17.27
C PRO A 21 -11.57 14.43 16.04
N ILE A 22 -11.40 15.45 15.20
CA ILE A 22 -10.32 15.37 14.21
C ILE A 22 -9.04 15.37 15.03
N VAL A 23 -8.42 14.21 15.14
CA VAL A 23 -7.14 14.05 15.83
C VAL A 23 -6.07 14.33 14.77
N PRO A 24 -5.40 15.49 14.79
CA PRO A 24 -4.30 15.75 13.87
C PRO A 24 -3.13 14.80 14.13
N GLY A 25 -2.17 14.75 13.20
CA GLY A 25 -0.97 13.92 13.38
C GLY A 25 -1.18 12.42 13.13
N ARG A 26 -2.21 12.05 12.36
CA ARG A 26 -2.38 10.66 11.85
C ARG A 26 -1.39 10.32 10.73
N VAL A 27 -0.75 11.33 10.15
CA VAL A 27 0.32 11.19 9.17
C VAL A 27 1.51 11.99 9.70
N GLN A 28 2.67 11.35 9.76
CA GLN A 28 3.91 12.00 10.12
C GLN A 28 4.74 12.24 8.85
N LEU A 29 4.90 13.51 8.47
CA LEU A 29 5.79 13.93 7.39
C LEU A 29 7.22 14.09 7.93
N VAL A 30 8.22 13.58 7.23
CA VAL A 30 9.64 13.86 7.48
C VAL A 30 10.30 14.19 6.15
N SER A 31 11.08 15.27 6.09
CA SER A 31 11.89 15.62 4.92
C SER A 31 13.37 15.32 5.19
N LYS A 32 14.05 14.72 4.21
CA LYS A 32 15.48 14.44 4.23
C LYS A 32 16.11 15.05 2.99
N ASN A 33 17.02 15.99 3.19
CA ASN A 33 17.71 16.75 2.15
C ASN A 33 19.05 17.27 2.67
N ASN A 34 19.93 17.71 1.77
CA ASN A 34 21.11 18.44 2.17
C ASN A 34 20.67 19.77 2.81
N ASN A 35 21.21 20.07 3.99
CA ASN A 35 20.89 21.29 4.72
C ASN A 35 21.68 22.52 4.24
N MET A 36 22.68 22.30 3.37
CA MET A 36 23.52 23.32 2.76
C MET A 36 23.45 23.21 1.23
N ALA A 37 23.56 24.34 0.54
CA ALA A 37 23.70 24.40 -0.91
C ALA A 37 24.62 25.58 -1.31
N PRO A 38 25.32 25.50 -2.45
CA PRO A 38 26.17 26.58 -2.95
C PRO A 38 25.37 27.84 -3.31
N LEU A 39 26.08 28.96 -3.47
CA LEU A 39 25.52 30.21 -4.00
C LEU A 39 25.20 30.12 -5.49
N GLU A 40 25.92 29.27 -6.23
CA GLU A 40 25.70 29.03 -7.66
C GLU A 40 24.40 28.25 -7.90
N GLU A 41 23.94 28.23 -9.16
CA GLU A 41 22.82 27.40 -9.57
C GLU A 41 23.17 25.92 -9.36
N ASN A 42 22.31 25.19 -8.67
CA ASN A 42 22.56 23.78 -8.39
C ASN A 42 21.28 22.97 -8.21
N THR A 43 21.37 21.66 -8.42
CA THR A 43 20.26 20.73 -8.17
C THR A 43 20.24 20.29 -6.71
N GLN A 44 19.04 20.14 -6.16
CA GLN A 44 18.80 19.57 -4.83
C GLN A 44 17.79 18.44 -4.91
N LYS A 45 17.95 17.45 -4.03
CA LYS A 45 16.98 16.36 -3.87
C LYS A 45 16.41 16.37 -2.48
N VAL A 46 15.09 16.24 -2.41
CA VAL A 46 14.34 16.14 -1.16
C VAL A 46 13.59 14.82 -1.15
N LEU A 47 13.87 13.98 -0.16
CA LEU A 47 13.06 12.81 0.14
C LEU A 47 12.02 13.18 1.19
N LEU A 48 10.75 13.02 0.85
CA LEU A 48 9.62 13.14 1.77
C LEU A 48 9.19 11.74 2.18
N GLU A 49 9.10 11.49 3.49
CA GLU A 49 8.57 10.26 4.08
C GLU A 49 7.28 10.59 4.83
N LEU A 50 6.17 9.97 4.43
CA LEU A 50 4.88 10.06 5.11
C LEU A 50 4.58 8.73 5.78
N THR A 51 4.56 8.72 7.10
CA THR A 51 4.32 7.51 7.89
C THR A 51 2.93 7.54 8.50
N GLY A 52 2.19 6.44 8.36
CA GLY A 52 0.90 6.28 9.02
C GLY A 52 1.09 6.22 10.54
N GLY A 53 0.29 6.99 11.26
CA GLY A 53 0.29 7.03 12.72
C GLY A 53 -0.07 5.69 13.34
N ASP A 54 0.00 5.63 14.67
CA ASP A 54 -0.42 4.46 15.43
C ASP A 54 -1.92 4.19 15.24
N SER A 55 -2.28 2.90 15.27
CA SER A 55 -3.66 2.46 15.41
C SER A 55 -4.25 3.09 16.67
N THR A 56 -5.51 3.53 16.58
CA THR A 56 -6.26 4.05 17.72
C THR A 56 -7.47 3.17 17.93
N SER A 57 -8.00 3.11 19.14
CA SER A 57 -9.22 2.35 19.49
C SER A 57 -10.50 2.77 18.75
N ASP A 58 -10.41 3.72 17.82
CA ASP A 58 -11.49 4.20 16.95
C ASP A 58 -11.14 3.94 15.47
N ARG A 59 -10.86 2.68 15.12
CA ARG A 59 -10.63 2.27 13.73
C ARG A 59 -11.94 2.39 12.93
N SER A 60 -11.83 2.77 11.67
CA SER A 60 -12.98 2.77 10.76
C SER A 60 -13.36 1.33 10.40
N GLY A 61 -14.67 1.02 10.39
CA GLY A 61 -15.13 -0.31 9.99
C GLY A 61 -14.81 -0.62 8.53
N LEU A 62 -14.42 -1.86 8.26
CA LEU A 62 -14.06 -2.34 6.92
C LEU A 62 -15.30 -2.92 6.22
N ASP A 63 -15.49 -2.59 4.95
CA ASP A 63 -16.38 -3.27 4.02
C ASP A 63 -15.54 -4.11 3.06
N LEU A 64 -15.40 -5.38 3.39
CA LEU A 64 -14.61 -6.33 2.62
C LEU A 64 -15.52 -7.12 1.67
N VAL A 65 -15.11 -7.20 0.41
CA VAL A 65 -15.71 -8.14 -0.56
C VAL A 65 -14.66 -9.16 -0.96
N ALA A 66 -14.91 -10.42 -0.58
CA ALA A 66 -14.12 -11.56 -1.05
C ALA A 66 -14.72 -12.06 -2.36
N VAL A 67 -13.96 -11.98 -3.45
CA VAL A 67 -14.32 -12.49 -4.78
C VAL A 67 -13.48 -13.74 -5.03
N LEU A 68 -14.12 -14.91 -4.94
CA LEU A 68 -13.45 -16.20 -4.82
C LEU A 68 -13.74 -17.08 -6.04
N ASP A 69 -12.68 -17.55 -6.67
CA ASP A 69 -12.74 -18.60 -7.69
C ASP A 69 -13.18 -19.93 -7.06
N VAL A 70 -14.24 -20.51 -7.60
CA VAL A 70 -14.74 -21.84 -7.24
C VAL A 70 -14.90 -22.72 -8.48
N SER A 71 -14.07 -22.47 -9.51
CA SER A 71 -14.08 -23.23 -10.75
C SER A 71 -13.63 -24.69 -10.54
N GLY A 72 -13.76 -25.52 -11.59
CA GLY A 72 -13.37 -26.94 -11.52
C GLY A 72 -11.91 -27.19 -11.14
N SER A 73 -10.99 -26.24 -11.37
CA SER A 73 -9.57 -26.35 -10.99
C SER A 73 -9.32 -26.27 -9.49
N MET A 74 -10.26 -25.71 -8.72
CA MET A 74 -10.18 -25.56 -7.27
C MET A 74 -10.43 -26.87 -6.50
N GLN A 75 -10.65 -28.00 -7.18
CA GLN A 75 -10.86 -29.30 -6.53
C GLN A 75 -9.72 -29.71 -5.60
N GLY A 76 -10.06 -30.54 -4.60
CA GLY A 76 -9.09 -31.12 -3.67
C GLY A 76 -8.55 -30.10 -2.68
N GLU A 77 -7.23 -30.07 -2.53
CA GLU A 77 -6.57 -29.26 -1.49
C GLU A 77 -6.77 -27.75 -1.69
N LYS A 78 -6.85 -27.26 -2.94
CA LYS A 78 -6.97 -25.84 -3.27
C LYS A 78 -8.19 -25.19 -2.60
N ILE A 79 -9.38 -25.78 -2.75
CA ILE A 79 -10.60 -25.24 -2.12
C ILE A 79 -10.54 -25.33 -0.59
N GLU A 80 -9.95 -26.40 -0.02
CA GLU A 80 -9.85 -26.54 1.43
C GLU A 80 -8.89 -25.50 2.03
N LYS A 81 -7.77 -25.20 1.36
CA LYS A 81 -6.87 -24.11 1.77
C LYS A 81 -7.51 -22.74 1.63
N MET A 82 -8.29 -22.51 0.56
CA MET A 82 -9.08 -21.29 0.40
C MET A 82 -10.12 -21.13 1.52
N LYS A 83 -10.82 -22.22 1.89
CA LYS A 83 -11.75 -22.22 3.03
C LYS A 83 -11.03 -21.87 4.32
N THR A 84 -9.87 -22.46 4.61
CA THR A 84 -9.09 -22.14 5.81
C THR A 84 -8.67 -20.67 5.84
N ALA A 85 -8.16 -20.13 4.72
CA ALA A 85 -7.80 -18.73 4.60
C ALA A 85 -9.00 -17.79 4.85
N MET A 86 -10.18 -18.13 4.29
CA MET A 86 -11.40 -17.37 4.51
C MET A 86 -11.94 -17.48 5.94
N LYS A 87 -11.78 -18.64 6.60
CA LYS A 87 -12.10 -18.81 8.03
C LYS A 87 -11.22 -17.92 8.91
N PHE A 88 -9.93 -17.81 8.58
CA PHE A 88 -9.04 -16.85 9.24
C PHE A 88 -9.58 -15.43 9.08
N VAL A 89 -9.89 -14.99 7.85
CA VAL A 89 -10.46 -13.67 7.59
C VAL A 89 -11.71 -13.42 8.44
N VAL A 90 -12.68 -14.33 8.41
CA VAL A 90 -13.94 -14.22 9.17
C VAL A 90 -13.69 -14.10 10.67
N LYS A 91 -12.75 -14.89 11.24
CA LYS A 91 -12.43 -14.85 12.67
C LYS A 91 -11.67 -13.58 13.09
N LYS A 92 -10.96 -12.93 12.17
CA LYS A 92 -10.25 -11.67 12.43
C LYS A 92 -11.17 -10.46 12.40
N LEU A 93 -12.17 -10.45 11.52
CA LEU A 93 -13.15 -9.36 11.43
C LEU A 93 -13.94 -9.24 12.74
N SER A 94 -14.39 -8.02 13.05
CA SER A 94 -15.21 -7.74 14.24
C SER A 94 -16.59 -7.19 13.87
N SER A 95 -17.41 -6.92 14.90
CA SER A 95 -18.79 -6.44 14.75
C SER A 95 -18.93 -5.12 13.96
N ILE A 96 -17.89 -4.30 13.87
CA ILE A 96 -17.92 -3.05 13.08
C ILE A 96 -17.60 -3.28 11.59
N ASP A 97 -17.04 -4.44 11.25
CA ASP A 97 -16.68 -4.82 9.90
C ASP A 97 -17.83 -5.54 9.21
N ARG A 98 -17.89 -5.42 7.89
CA ARG A 98 -18.82 -6.13 7.04
C ARG A 98 -18.09 -6.96 6.02
N LEU A 99 -18.61 -8.16 5.76
CA LEU A 99 -18.11 -9.07 4.74
C LEU A 99 -19.22 -9.38 3.74
N SER A 100 -18.89 -9.30 2.45
CA SER A 100 -19.64 -9.97 1.39
C SER A 100 -18.76 -11.04 0.76
N ILE A 101 -19.37 -12.15 0.38
CA ILE A 101 -18.70 -13.23 -0.33
C ILE A 101 -19.38 -13.41 -1.67
N VAL A 102 -18.60 -13.19 -2.72
CA VAL A 102 -18.95 -13.41 -4.12
C VAL A 102 -18.10 -14.57 -4.61
N THR A 103 -18.74 -15.60 -5.12
CA THR A 103 -18.06 -16.69 -5.82
C THR A 103 -18.23 -16.52 -7.31
N PHE A 104 -17.31 -17.05 -8.11
CA PHE A 104 -17.48 -17.09 -9.55
C PHE A 104 -17.04 -18.43 -10.12
N LEU A 105 -17.80 -18.88 -11.11
CA LEU A 105 -17.49 -20.00 -12.00
C LEU A 105 -17.84 -19.56 -13.44
N ASP A 106 -18.89 -20.12 -14.05
CA ASP A 106 -19.49 -19.60 -15.29
C ASP A 106 -20.08 -18.19 -15.12
N THR A 107 -20.71 -17.94 -13.97
CA THR A 107 -21.29 -16.67 -13.55
C THR A 107 -20.91 -16.36 -12.12
N ALA A 108 -21.00 -15.09 -11.73
CA ALA A 108 -20.85 -14.65 -10.36
C ALA A 108 -22.10 -14.96 -9.54
N ASN A 109 -21.90 -15.38 -8.30
CA ASN A 109 -22.96 -15.56 -7.32
C ASN A 109 -22.56 -14.91 -6.00
N ARG A 110 -23.38 -13.98 -5.50
CA ARG A 110 -23.20 -13.37 -4.18
C ARG A 110 -23.85 -14.27 -3.14
N ILE A 111 -23.08 -15.20 -2.58
CA ILE A 111 -23.55 -16.16 -1.57
C ILE A 111 -23.77 -15.52 -0.20
N CYS A 112 -23.12 -14.40 0.07
CA CYS A 112 -23.32 -13.62 1.29
C CYS A 112 -23.49 -12.13 0.94
N PRO A 113 -24.67 -11.53 1.21
CA PRO A 113 -24.83 -10.07 1.19
C PRO A 113 -23.83 -9.38 2.12
N LEU A 114 -23.58 -8.09 1.90
CA LEU A 114 -22.69 -7.31 2.76
C LEU A 114 -23.31 -7.17 4.15
N ARG A 115 -22.75 -7.87 5.14
CA ARG A 115 -23.31 -7.95 6.49
C ARG A 115 -22.25 -7.84 7.58
N GLN A 116 -22.64 -7.39 8.77
CA GLN A 116 -21.72 -7.26 9.90
C GLN A 116 -21.22 -8.63 10.38
N VAL A 117 -19.96 -8.70 10.82
CA VAL A 117 -19.36 -9.91 11.40
C VAL A 117 -19.53 -9.88 12.92
N THR A 118 -20.72 -10.26 13.39
CA THR A 118 -21.05 -10.36 14.81
C THR A 118 -20.81 -11.78 15.33
N GLU A 119 -20.87 -11.97 16.64
CA GLU A 119 -20.80 -13.32 17.24
C GLU A 119 -21.89 -14.26 16.71
N ASP A 120 -23.06 -13.72 16.37
CA ASP A 120 -24.19 -14.47 15.81
C ASP A 120 -24.06 -14.76 14.31
N SER A 121 -23.50 -13.82 13.54
CA SER A 121 -23.36 -13.96 12.09
C SER A 121 -22.10 -14.74 11.71
N GLN A 122 -21.07 -14.75 12.55
CA GLN A 122 -19.81 -15.44 12.28
C GLN A 122 -20.01 -16.95 12.03
N PRO A 123 -20.71 -17.75 12.87
CA PRO A 123 -20.96 -19.17 12.59
C PRO A 123 -21.70 -19.43 11.28
N GLN A 124 -22.58 -18.51 10.87
CA GLN A 124 -23.30 -18.61 9.61
C GLN A 124 -22.36 -18.33 8.42
N LEU A 125 -21.43 -17.38 8.52
CA LEU A 125 -20.41 -17.14 7.49
C LEU A 125 -19.52 -18.37 7.32
N LEU A 126 -19.09 -18.96 8.44
CA LEU A 126 -18.26 -20.17 8.43
C LEU A 126 -18.99 -21.33 7.72
N LYS A 127 -20.28 -21.54 7.99
CA LYS A 127 -21.10 -22.55 7.28
C LYS A 127 -21.19 -22.29 5.78
N LEU A 128 -21.32 -21.03 5.35
CA LEU A 128 -21.33 -20.68 3.92
C LEU A 128 -19.99 -21.01 3.25
N ILE A 129 -18.88 -20.73 3.95
CA ILE A 129 -17.52 -21.07 3.47
C ILE A 129 -17.35 -22.59 3.39
N ASP A 130 -17.78 -23.34 4.41
CA ASP A 130 -17.70 -24.80 4.43
C ASP A 130 -18.50 -25.46 3.29
N ALA A 131 -19.63 -24.84 2.91
CA ALA A 131 -20.51 -25.30 1.85
C ALA A 131 -20.00 -24.99 0.43
N LEU A 132 -18.88 -24.27 0.27
CA LEU A 132 -18.28 -23.99 -1.04
C LEU A 132 -17.88 -25.31 -1.73
N GLN A 133 -18.26 -25.44 -2.99
CA GLN A 133 -17.97 -26.60 -3.84
C GLN A 133 -17.38 -26.12 -5.17
N PRO A 134 -16.33 -26.79 -5.67
CA PRO A 134 -15.71 -26.43 -6.94
C PRO A 134 -16.53 -26.96 -8.12
N GLY A 135 -16.59 -26.21 -9.22
CA GLY A 135 -17.23 -26.65 -10.45
C GLY A 135 -17.36 -25.57 -11.51
N GLY A 136 -17.69 -25.97 -12.73
CA GLY A 136 -17.89 -25.04 -13.85
C GLY A 136 -16.60 -24.41 -14.37
N ASN A 137 -16.77 -23.31 -15.09
CA ASN A 137 -15.70 -22.55 -15.75
C ASN A 137 -15.18 -21.38 -14.88
N THR A 138 -14.49 -20.39 -15.46
CA THR A 138 -13.83 -19.28 -14.73
C THR A 138 -14.17 -17.93 -15.38
N ASN A 139 -14.95 -17.10 -14.67
CA ASN A 139 -15.40 -15.78 -15.10
C ASN A 139 -15.08 -14.68 -14.07
N ILE A 140 -13.81 -14.30 -14.01
CA ILE A 140 -13.22 -13.23 -13.20
C ILE A 140 -13.92 -11.89 -13.43
N SER A 141 -14.24 -11.51 -14.68
CA SER A 141 -14.85 -10.20 -14.95
C SER A 141 -16.25 -10.07 -14.35
N ASP A 142 -17.08 -11.12 -14.41
CA ASP A 142 -18.39 -11.13 -13.77
C ASP A 142 -18.27 -11.13 -12.23
N GLY A 143 -17.33 -11.90 -11.68
CA GLY A 143 -17.02 -11.90 -10.24
C GLY A 143 -16.60 -10.52 -9.75
N LEU A 144 -15.68 -9.88 -10.45
CA LEU A 144 -15.18 -8.54 -10.13
C LEU A 144 -16.28 -7.48 -10.25
N GLN A 145 -17.06 -7.49 -11.33
CA GLN A 145 -18.18 -6.55 -11.51
C GLN A 145 -19.22 -6.71 -10.40
N THR A 146 -19.56 -7.94 -10.03
CA THR A 146 -20.47 -8.23 -8.93
C THR A 146 -19.93 -7.72 -7.61
N GLY A 147 -18.66 -7.97 -7.31
CA GLY A 147 -18.02 -7.50 -6.08
C GLY A 147 -17.95 -5.98 -5.98
N LEU A 148 -17.56 -5.29 -7.06
CA LEU A 148 -17.56 -3.84 -7.12
C LEU A 148 -18.97 -3.26 -6.98
N LYS A 149 -19.96 -3.93 -7.56
CA LYS A 149 -21.36 -3.53 -7.48
C LYS A 149 -21.93 -3.64 -6.06
N VAL A 150 -21.52 -4.65 -5.29
CA VAL A 150 -21.87 -4.75 -3.86
C VAL A 150 -21.39 -3.50 -3.11
N LEU A 151 -20.16 -3.06 -3.37
CA LEU A 151 -19.65 -1.83 -2.77
C LEU A 151 -20.39 -0.60 -3.31
N ALA A 152 -20.69 -0.52 -4.61
CA ALA A 152 -21.37 0.64 -5.20
C ALA A 152 -22.81 0.81 -4.67
N ASP A 153 -23.54 -0.27 -4.43
CA ASP A 153 -24.95 -0.26 -4.03
C ASP A 153 -25.15 -0.20 -2.50
N ARG A 154 -24.06 -0.08 -1.71
CA ARG A 154 -24.11 -0.10 -0.24
C ARG A 154 -24.82 1.11 0.35
N LYS A 155 -25.63 0.90 1.39
CA LYS A 155 -26.43 1.98 2.03
C LYS A 155 -25.59 2.94 2.87
N LEU A 156 -24.70 2.39 3.69
CA LEU A 156 -23.74 3.17 4.49
C LEU A 156 -22.38 3.09 3.83
N SER A 157 -21.88 4.22 3.33
CA SER A 157 -20.60 4.32 2.63
C SER A 157 -19.61 5.29 3.29
N SER A 158 -20.08 6.27 4.06
CA SER A 158 -19.25 7.31 4.66
C SER A 158 -18.44 6.81 5.85
N GLY A 159 -17.16 7.17 5.92
CA GLY A 159 -16.29 6.88 7.06
C GLY A 159 -15.95 5.41 7.25
N ARG A 160 -16.07 4.61 6.19
CA ARG A 160 -15.73 3.19 6.17
C ARG A 160 -14.60 2.93 5.18
N VAL A 161 -13.76 1.97 5.52
CA VAL A 161 -12.71 1.45 4.63
C VAL A 161 -13.36 0.46 3.67
N VAL A 162 -12.92 0.40 2.42
CA VAL A 162 -13.41 -0.57 1.45
C VAL A 162 -12.25 -1.37 0.88
N GLY A 163 -12.47 -2.64 0.58
CA GLY A 163 -11.46 -3.47 -0.09
C GLY A 163 -12.08 -4.65 -0.81
N VAL A 164 -11.52 -4.99 -1.98
CA VAL A 164 -11.86 -6.21 -2.70
C VAL A 164 -10.65 -7.14 -2.67
N MET A 165 -10.85 -8.36 -2.16
CA MET A 165 -9.88 -9.44 -2.29
C MET A 165 -10.34 -10.37 -3.41
N LEU A 166 -9.66 -10.35 -4.54
CA LEU A 166 -9.94 -11.20 -5.70
C LEU A 166 -8.91 -12.32 -5.77
N MET A 167 -9.34 -13.57 -5.64
CA MET A 167 -8.46 -14.73 -5.78
C MET A 167 -8.88 -15.57 -6.98
N SER A 168 -7.90 -15.99 -7.80
CA SER A 168 -8.12 -16.92 -8.91
C SER A 168 -6.95 -17.90 -9.05
N ASP A 169 -7.26 -19.14 -9.42
CA ASP A 169 -6.30 -20.22 -9.63
C ASP A 169 -6.13 -20.63 -11.10
N GLY A 170 -6.97 -20.08 -11.99
CA GLY A 170 -7.03 -20.44 -13.40
C GLY A 170 -7.06 -19.24 -14.35
N GLN A 171 -7.19 -19.54 -15.64
CA GLN A 171 -7.26 -18.54 -16.69
C GLN A 171 -8.72 -18.17 -16.98
N GLN A 172 -8.96 -16.89 -17.24
CA GLN A 172 -10.26 -16.41 -17.70
C GLN A 172 -10.65 -17.11 -19.00
N ASN A 173 -11.75 -17.87 -18.98
CA ASN A 173 -12.22 -18.64 -20.14
C ASN A 173 -13.65 -18.23 -20.57
N ARG A 174 -14.27 -17.28 -19.86
CA ARG A 174 -15.59 -16.71 -20.14
C ARG A 174 -15.58 -15.20 -19.93
N GLY A 175 -16.55 -14.50 -20.52
CA GLY A 175 -16.76 -13.07 -20.31
C GLY A 175 -15.72 -12.17 -20.99
N GLU A 176 -15.89 -10.87 -20.80
CA GLU A 176 -14.95 -9.85 -21.27
C GLU A 176 -13.64 -9.89 -20.48
N PRO A 177 -12.52 -9.38 -21.03
CA PRO A 177 -11.27 -9.27 -20.30
C PRO A 177 -11.46 -8.51 -18.98
N ALA A 178 -11.12 -9.14 -17.85
CA ALA A 178 -11.30 -8.51 -16.53
C ALA A 178 -10.48 -7.21 -16.37
N ALA A 179 -9.38 -7.07 -17.12
CA ALA A 179 -8.59 -5.85 -17.21
C ALA A 179 -9.40 -4.63 -17.70
N ASN A 180 -10.50 -4.83 -18.45
CA ASN A 180 -11.33 -3.75 -18.99
C ASN A 180 -12.43 -3.29 -18.02
N VAL A 181 -12.57 -3.95 -16.86
CA VAL A 181 -13.57 -3.56 -15.86
C VAL A 181 -13.20 -2.21 -15.26
N LYS A 182 -14.14 -1.25 -15.24
CA LYS A 182 -13.97 0.03 -14.58
C LYS A 182 -14.07 -0.14 -13.06
N ILE A 183 -12.93 -0.22 -12.39
CA ILE A 183 -12.84 -0.44 -10.94
C ILE A 183 -13.19 0.82 -10.14
N GLY A 184 -12.79 2.00 -10.64
CA GLY A 184 -12.92 3.25 -9.89
C GLY A 184 -11.93 3.33 -8.73
N ASN A 185 -12.32 4.00 -7.64
CA ASN A 185 -11.45 4.30 -6.50
C ASN A 185 -11.42 3.20 -5.43
N VAL A 186 -11.87 1.98 -5.76
CA VAL A 186 -11.86 0.84 -4.82
C VAL A 186 -10.52 0.11 -4.95
N PRO A 187 -9.76 -0.12 -3.87
CA PRO A 187 -8.56 -0.96 -3.93
C PRO A 187 -8.94 -2.41 -4.17
N VAL A 188 -8.34 -3.02 -5.20
CA VAL A 188 -8.53 -4.44 -5.54
C VAL A 188 -7.21 -5.17 -5.37
N TYR A 189 -7.16 -6.03 -4.37
CA TYR A 189 -6.01 -6.89 -4.08
C TYR A 189 -6.24 -8.22 -4.76
N THR A 190 -5.34 -8.57 -5.68
CA THR A 190 -5.48 -9.80 -6.46
C THR A 190 -4.51 -10.87 -5.98
N PHE A 191 -4.95 -12.12 -5.95
CA PHE A 191 -4.17 -13.27 -5.49
C PHE A 191 -4.16 -14.32 -6.60
N GLY A 192 -3.00 -14.53 -7.21
CA GLY A 192 -2.75 -15.65 -8.11
C GLY A 192 -2.42 -16.89 -7.28
N PHE A 193 -3.29 -17.91 -7.35
CA PHE A 193 -3.22 -19.09 -6.50
C PHE A 193 -2.79 -20.33 -7.30
N GLY A 194 -1.74 -21.02 -6.86
CA GLY A 194 -1.19 -22.18 -7.58
C GLY A 194 -0.34 -21.75 -8.79
N ALA A 195 -0.41 -22.51 -9.89
CA ALA A 195 0.49 -22.32 -11.04
C ALA A 195 -0.22 -21.98 -12.37
N ASP A 196 -1.55 -22.08 -12.41
CA ASP A 196 -2.32 -22.07 -13.67
C ASP A 196 -3.11 -20.76 -13.89
N TYR A 197 -3.00 -19.80 -12.97
CA TYR A 197 -3.67 -18.50 -13.10
C TYR A 197 -3.04 -17.63 -14.19
N ASP A 198 -3.79 -16.64 -14.69
CA ASP A 198 -3.24 -15.64 -15.60
C ASP A 198 -2.68 -14.43 -14.80
N PRO A 199 -1.35 -14.31 -14.61
CA PRO A 199 -0.75 -13.18 -13.90
C PRO A 199 -1.01 -11.84 -14.59
N THR A 200 -1.14 -11.83 -15.92
CA THR A 200 -1.32 -10.58 -16.69
C THR A 200 -2.67 -9.97 -16.38
N VAL A 201 -3.72 -10.79 -16.31
CA VAL A 201 -5.08 -10.34 -16.00
C VAL A 201 -5.18 -9.85 -14.56
N LEU A 202 -4.69 -10.62 -13.58
CA LEU A 202 -4.75 -10.24 -12.16
C LEU A 202 -3.92 -8.99 -11.87
N ASN A 203 -2.70 -8.92 -12.40
CA ASN A 203 -1.86 -7.74 -12.30
C ASN A 203 -2.51 -6.50 -12.92
N ALA A 204 -3.13 -6.62 -14.10
CA ALA A 204 -3.83 -5.51 -14.73
C ALA A 204 -5.02 -5.03 -13.87
N VAL A 205 -5.80 -5.94 -13.30
CA VAL A 205 -6.91 -5.60 -12.38
C VAL A 205 -6.38 -4.84 -11.16
N ALA A 206 -5.34 -5.34 -10.50
CA ALA A 206 -4.75 -4.66 -9.34
C ALA A 206 -4.22 -3.26 -9.70
N ARG A 207 -3.50 -3.13 -10.81
CA ARG A 207 -2.95 -1.85 -11.29
C ARG A 207 -4.02 -0.83 -11.66
N ASN A 208 -5.13 -1.28 -12.22
CA ASN A 208 -6.27 -0.43 -12.59
C ASN A 208 -7.10 0.02 -11.38
N SER A 209 -6.77 -0.46 -10.17
CA SER A 209 -7.39 -0.05 -8.92
C SER A 209 -6.51 0.95 -8.15
N MET A 210 -7.13 1.87 -7.40
CA MET A 210 -6.39 2.79 -6.54
C MET A 210 -5.83 2.05 -5.32
N GLY A 211 -4.50 1.87 -5.25
CA GLY A 211 -3.83 1.26 -4.09
C GLY A 211 -3.82 -0.27 -4.02
N GLY A 212 -4.43 -0.97 -4.98
CA GLY A 212 -4.40 -2.43 -5.05
C GLY A 212 -3.03 -3.00 -5.44
N THR A 213 -2.78 -4.23 -5.05
CA THR A 213 -1.54 -4.98 -5.33
C THR A 213 -1.84 -6.36 -5.89
N PHE A 214 -0.88 -6.92 -6.63
CA PHE A 214 -0.94 -8.30 -7.11
C PHE A 214 -0.03 -9.18 -6.25
N SER A 215 -0.62 -10.21 -5.65
CA SER A 215 0.05 -11.18 -4.79
C SER A 215 0.12 -12.55 -5.48
N VAL A 216 1.28 -13.18 -5.38
CA VAL A 216 1.58 -14.51 -5.92
C VAL A 216 1.63 -15.51 -4.77
N VAL A 217 0.87 -16.60 -4.90
CA VAL A 217 0.76 -17.69 -3.94
C VAL A 217 0.95 -19.00 -4.68
N ASN A 218 2.21 -19.35 -4.97
CA ASN A 218 2.55 -20.56 -5.73
C ASN A 218 2.36 -21.84 -4.91
N ASP A 219 2.76 -21.81 -3.63
CA ASP A 219 2.45 -22.89 -2.69
C ASP A 219 1.04 -22.70 -2.14
N VAL A 220 0.18 -23.71 -2.36
CA VAL A 220 -1.21 -23.67 -1.93
C VAL A 220 -1.37 -23.56 -0.40
N ASN A 221 -0.35 -23.97 0.34
CA ASN A 221 -0.30 -23.83 1.79
C ASN A 221 -0.09 -22.38 2.24
N LEU A 222 0.36 -21.48 1.36
CA LEU A 222 0.70 -20.10 1.73
C LEU A 222 -0.46 -19.11 1.63
N LEU A 223 -1.67 -19.57 1.29
CA LEU A 223 -2.81 -18.69 1.02
C LEU A 223 -3.30 -17.92 2.25
N SER A 224 -3.44 -18.60 3.40
CA SER A 224 -3.86 -17.94 4.65
C SER A 224 -2.91 -16.82 5.04
N MET A 225 -1.60 -17.04 4.86
CA MET A 225 -0.58 -16.03 5.10
C MET A 225 -0.76 -14.85 4.15
N ALA A 226 -0.89 -15.08 2.84
CA ALA A 226 -1.08 -13.99 1.88
C ALA A 226 -2.34 -13.15 2.19
N PHE A 227 -3.45 -13.83 2.51
CA PHE A 227 -4.69 -13.18 2.92
C PHE A 227 -4.52 -12.39 4.21
N SER A 228 -3.79 -12.93 5.19
CA SER A 228 -3.55 -12.24 6.46
C SER A 228 -2.78 -10.95 6.29
N GLN A 229 -1.84 -10.88 5.33
CA GLN A 229 -1.08 -9.65 5.05
C GLN A 229 -1.98 -8.55 4.50
N CYS A 230 -2.83 -8.88 3.51
CA CYS A 230 -3.78 -7.94 2.95
C CYS A 230 -4.79 -7.47 4.00
N LEU A 231 -5.32 -8.41 4.79
CA LEU A 231 -6.29 -8.12 5.82
C LEU A 231 -5.72 -7.23 6.92
N ALA A 232 -4.47 -7.47 7.35
CA ALA A 232 -3.78 -6.63 8.32
C ALA A 232 -3.71 -5.18 7.87
N GLY A 233 -3.36 -4.94 6.60
CA GLY A 233 -3.34 -3.59 6.02
C GLY A 233 -4.72 -2.93 6.04
N LEU A 234 -5.74 -3.63 5.51
CA LEU A 234 -7.11 -3.13 5.44
C LEU A 234 -7.72 -2.79 6.81
N LEU A 235 -7.40 -3.58 7.84
CA LEU A 235 -7.88 -3.35 9.21
C LEU A 235 -7.11 -2.26 9.94
N THR A 236 -5.95 -1.82 9.42
CA THR A 236 -5.10 -0.79 10.03
C THR A 236 -5.03 0.48 9.20
N VAL A 237 -5.98 0.73 8.29
CA VAL A 237 -6.08 2.01 7.59
C VAL A 237 -6.29 3.13 8.61
N VAL A 238 -5.33 4.05 8.71
CA VAL A 238 -5.39 5.19 9.63
C VAL A 238 -5.94 6.45 8.97
N VAL A 239 -5.70 6.59 7.65
CA VAL A 239 -6.22 7.69 6.84
C VAL A 239 -6.60 7.21 5.44
N GLN A 240 -7.60 7.87 4.86
CA GLN A 240 -8.11 7.63 3.51
C GLN A 240 -7.89 8.87 2.64
N ASP A 241 -7.93 8.73 1.32
CA ASP A 241 -7.77 9.84 0.36
C ASP A 241 -6.56 10.76 0.65
N LEU A 242 -5.43 10.18 1.10
CA LEU A 242 -4.20 10.94 1.33
C LEU A 242 -3.72 11.57 0.03
N THR A 243 -3.63 12.89 0.01
CA THR A 243 -2.99 13.67 -1.05
C THR A 243 -1.82 14.45 -0.47
N VAL A 244 -0.76 14.57 -1.26
CA VAL A 244 0.43 15.36 -0.91
C VAL A 244 0.71 16.30 -2.07
N THR A 245 0.78 17.59 -1.79
CA THR A 245 1.12 18.61 -2.78
C THR A 245 2.49 19.16 -2.43
N VAL A 246 3.39 19.10 -3.41
CA VAL A 246 4.72 19.71 -3.35
C VAL A 246 4.72 20.93 -4.27
N ALA A 247 5.11 22.08 -3.75
CA ALA A 247 5.11 23.34 -4.49
C ALA A 247 6.47 24.01 -4.42
N ARG A 248 6.89 24.60 -5.54
CA ARG A 248 8.07 25.47 -5.56
C ARG A 248 7.85 26.66 -4.63
N ILE A 249 8.95 27.19 -4.11
CA ILE A 249 8.97 28.54 -3.54
C ILE A 249 9.42 29.50 -4.65
N GLU A 250 8.61 30.53 -4.92
CA GLU A 250 8.88 31.56 -5.93
C GLU A 250 10.26 32.19 -5.69
N ASP A 251 11.00 32.45 -6.78
CA ASP A 251 12.37 32.97 -6.79
C ASP A 251 13.45 32.13 -6.06
N GLU A 252 13.08 31.06 -5.35
CA GLU A 252 14.00 30.23 -4.57
C GLU A 252 14.24 28.84 -5.20
N SER A 253 13.29 28.33 -5.98
CA SER A 253 13.35 26.97 -6.50
C SER A 253 12.45 26.72 -7.72
N THR A 254 12.77 25.68 -8.49
CA THR A 254 11.90 25.12 -9.54
C THR A 254 11.81 23.61 -9.40
N LEU A 255 10.61 23.05 -9.48
CA LEU A 255 10.40 21.60 -9.53
C LEU A 255 10.87 21.05 -10.88
N GLN A 256 11.84 20.13 -10.86
CA GLN A 256 12.30 19.42 -12.05
C GLN A 256 11.61 18.07 -12.21
N LYS A 257 11.46 17.31 -11.12
CA LYS A 257 10.88 15.96 -11.14
C LYS A 257 10.27 15.60 -9.80
N VAL A 258 9.15 14.87 -9.84
CA VAL A 258 8.52 14.26 -8.67
C VAL A 258 8.40 12.75 -8.92
N ALA A 259 9.12 11.96 -8.11
CA ALA A 259 9.11 10.51 -8.18
C ALA A 259 8.32 9.93 -7.00
N ALA A 260 7.11 9.46 -7.28
CA ALA A 260 6.19 8.88 -6.31
C ALA A 260 5.59 7.55 -6.80
N GLY A 261 6.39 6.70 -7.45
CA GLY A 261 5.90 5.44 -8.05
C GLY A 261 4.87 5.67 -9.15
N ASN A 262 3.85 4.80 -9.23
CA ASN A 262 2.77 4.89 -10.21
C ASN A 262 1.51 5.60 -9.69
N TYR A 263 1.63 6.31 -8.57
CA TYR A 263 0.51 7.08 -8.02
C TYR A 263 0.09 8.19 -8.99
N PRO A 264 -1.21 8.49 -9.14
CA PRO A 264 -1.66 9.61 -9.95
C PRO A 264 -1.00 10.91 -9.48
N GLN A 265 -0.39 11.62 -10.42
CA GLN A 265 0.23 12.92 -10.20
C GLN A 265 -0.46 13.97 -11.06
N THR A 266 -0.89 15.06 -10.44
CA THR A 266 -1.54 16.19 -11.13
C THR A 266 -0.64 17.42 -11.02
N PRO A 267 0.05 17.82 -12.09
CA PRO A 267 0.84 19.05 -12.10
C PRO A 267 -0.07 20.27 -12.24
N ASP A 268 0.30 21.35 -11.55
CA ASP A 268 -0.25 22.69 -11.70
C ASP A 268 0.90 23.63 -12.08
N ALA A 269 0.94 24.03 -13.34
CA ALA A 269 2.01 24.87 -13.88
C ALA A 269 1.95 26.31 -13.36
N ASP A 270 0.75 26.83 -13.09
CA ASP A 270 0.55 28.20 -12.63
C ASP A 270 1.03 28.34 -11.18
N ALA A 271 0.66 27.37 -10.33
CA ALA A 271 1.15 27.28 -8.95
C ALA A 271 2.60 26.76 -8.86
N GLY A 272 3.13 26.14 -9.92
CA GLY A 272 4.42 25.45 -9.88
C GLY A 272 4.42 24.31 -8.85
N SER A 273 3.36 23.50 -8.85
CA SER A 273 3.15 22.42 -7.87
C SER A 273 2.80 21.10 -8.53
N VAL A 274 2.96 20.00 -7.78
CA VAL A 274 2.52 18.66 -8.18
C VAL A 274 1.79 18.03 -7.01
N THR A 275 0.58 17.54 -7.25
CA THR A 275 -0.21 16.80 -6.26
C THR A 275 -0.16 15.30 -6.54
N VAL A 276 0.27 14.52 -5.56
CA VAL A 276 0.29 13.06 -5.58
C VAL A 276 -0.88 12.52 -4.78
N ALA A 277 -1.70 11.65 -5.39
CA ALA A 277 -2.82 10.99 -4.72
C ALA A 277 -2.43 9.55 -4.29
N PHE A 278 -2.24 9.33 -2.99
CA PHE A 278 -1.85 8.03 -2.43
C PHE A 278 -3.04 7.12 -2.09
N GLY A 279 -4.20 7.69 -1.77
CA GLY A 279 -5.35 6.94 -1.28
C GLY A 279 -5.17 6.53 0.18
N ASP A 280 -5.36 5.27 0.51
CA ASP A 280 -5.31 4.79 1.89
C ASP A 280 -3.86 4.60 2.38
N LEU A 281 -3.61 4.96 3.64
CA LEU A 281 -2.34 4.72 4.34
C LEU A 281 -2.59 3.87 5.59
N TYR A 282 -1.85 2.78 5.74
CA TYR A 282 -1.95 1.90 6.90
C TYR A 282 -1.12 2.40 8.07
N SER A 283 -1.43 1.95 9.28
CA SER A 283 -0.62 2.20 10.47
C SER A 283 0.81 1.73 10.22
N LYS A 284 1.78 2.62 10.48
CA LYS A 284 3.22 2.42 10.24
C LYS A 284 3.62 2.13 8.78
N GLU A 285 2.71 2.18 7.81
CA GLU A 285 3.08 2.16 6.39
C GLU A 285 3.75 3.48 6.03
N VAL A 286 4.79 3.42 5.18
CA VAL A 286 5.60 4.58 4.80
C VAL A 286 5.45 4.84 3.31
N ARG A 287 5.19 6.10 2.95
CA ARG A 287 5.17 6.60 1.57
C ARG A 287 6.34 7.54 1.35
N LYS A 288 7.14 7.25 0.33
CA LYS A 288 8.28 8.05 -0.07
C LYS A 288 8.02 8.80 -1.37
N VAL A 289 8.44 10.05 -1.42
CA VAL A 289 8.47 10.90 -2.62
C VAL A 289 9.85 11.53 -2.73
N ILE A 290 10.50 11.39 -3.88
CA ILE A 290 11.70 12.17 -4.20
C ILE A 290 11.29 13.36 -5.06
N VAL A 291 11.70 14.56 -4.64
CA VAL A 291 11.53 15.80 -5.39
C VAL A 291 12.90 16.30 -5.81
N ASP A 292 13.12 16.38 -7.12
CA ASP A 292 14.30 17.03 -7.70
C ASP A 292 13.98 18.51 -7.92
N LEU A 293 14.83 19.39 -7.39
CA LEU A 293 14.72 20.84 -7.42
C LEU A 293 15.92 21.45 -8.14
N LEU A 294 15.68 22.54 -8.86
CA LEU A 294 16.72 23.46 -9.32
C LEU A 294 16.67 24.71 -8.44
N LEU A 295 17.79 25.05 -7.80
CA LEU A 295 17.93 26.28 -7.05
C LEU A 295 18.68 27.31 -7.91
N PRO A 296 18.17 28.55 -8.07
CA PRO A 296 18.84 29.57 -8.84
C PRO A 296 20.07 30.10 -8.11
N ALA A 297 20.97 30.76 -8.84
CA ALA A 297 22.10 31.45 -8.24
C ALA A 297 21.66 32.63 -7.36
N ILE A 298 22.37 32.87 -6.25
CA ILE A 298 22.13 34.00 -5.35
C ILE A 298 23.45 34.66 -4.92
N ASP A 299 23.39 35.93 -4.49
CA ASP A 299 24.60 36.75 -4.28
C ASP A 299 25.16 36.72 -2.85
N SER A 300 24.42 36.17 -1.88
CA SER A 300 24.79 36.26 -0.46
C SER A 300 24.38 35.04 0.34
N ASP A 301 25.18 34.70 1.35
CA ASP A 301 24.87 33.64 2.31
C ASP A 301 23.56 33.93 3.06
N ARG A 302 22.58 33.02 2.97
CA ARG A 302 21.29 33.13 3.66
C ARG A 302 20.58 31.79 3.75
N GLY A 303 19.58 31.70 4.63
CA GLY A 303 18.57 30.65 4.56
C GLY A 303 17.63 30.86 3.38
N ALA A 304 17.19 29.77 2.75
CA ALA A 304 16.21 29.75 1.68
C ALA A 304 15.23 28.59 1.90
N ASP A 305 13.94 28.87 1.84
CA ASP A 305 12.92 27.83 1.75
C ASP A 305 12.84 27.39 0.29
N ILE A 306 13.00 26.09 0.03
CA ILE A 306 13.17 25.56 -1.34
C ILE A 306 12.03 24.65 -1.77
N LEU A 307 11.15 24.28 -0.84
CA LEU A 307 10.00 23.43 -1.12
C LEU A 307 8.93 23.69 -0.07
N GLU A 308 7.69 23.88 -0.51
CA GLU A 308 6.52 23.78 0.36
C GLU A 308 5.86 22.41 0.17
N VAL A 309 5.45 21.80 1.27
CA VAL A 309 4.74 20.52 1.29
C VAL A 309 3.46 20.69 2.09
N THR A 310 2.33 20.43 1.46
CA THR A 310 1.03 20.32 2.12
C THR A 310 0.48 18.91 1.91
N TYR A 311 -0.36 18.45 2.83
CA TYR A 311 -1.06 17.18 2.68
C TYR A 311 -2.44 17.25 3.29
N SER A 312 -3.37 16.51 2.69
CA SER A 312 -4.74 16.38 3.18
C SER A 312 -5.13 14.91 3.22
N TYR A 313 -6.05 14.56 4.11
CA TYR A 313 -6.59 13.21 4.19
C TYR A 313 -7.97 13.20 4.84
N LYS A 314 -8.66 12.06 4.73
CA LYS A 314 -9.89 11.79 5.46
C LYS A 314 -9.68 10.79 6.59
N THR A 315 -10.33 11.05 7.71
CA THR A 315 -10.47 10.11 8.83
C THR A 315 -11.92 10.07 9.28
N ALA A 316 -12.52 8.87 9.37
CA ALA A 316 -13.95 8.71 9.65
C ALA A 316 -14.86 9.61 8.78
N GLY A 317 -14.49 9.81 7.51
CA GLY A 317 -15.22 10.64 6.55
C GLY A 317 -15.04 12.15 6.69
N LYS A 318 -14.29 12.63 7.68
CA LYS A 318 -13.96 14.06 7.87
C LYS A 318 -12.63 14.38 7.21
N LEU A 319 -12.58 15.48 6.45
CA LEU A 319 -11.36 16.00 5.86
C LEU A 319 -10.48 16.67 6.94
N PHE A 320 -9.17 16.47 6.83
CA PHE A 320 -8.15 17.18 7.56
C PHE A 320 -7.14 17.73 6.57
N ASP A 321 -6.88 19.03 6.65
CA ASP A 321 -5.83 19.72 5.91
C ASP A 321 -4.69 20.04 6.88
N ALA A 322 -3.48 19.57 6.56
CA ALA A 322 -2.32 19.91 7.35
C ALA A 322 -1.83 21.33 7.02
N PRO A 323 -1.26 22.06 8.00
CA PRO A 323 -0.55 23.30 7.71
C PRO A 323 0.63 23.03 6.76
N PRO A 324 1.02 24.02 5.93
CA PRO A 324 2.19 23.90 5.08
C PRO A 324 3.46 23.67 5.89
N ALA A 325 4.27 22.71 5.46
CA ALA A 325 5.62 22.49 5.96
C ALA A 325 6.63 22.96 4.90
N THR A 326 7.68 23.66 5.32
CA THR A 326 8.72 24.16 4.41
C THR A 326 10.01 23.39 4.60
N VAL A 327 10.67 23.04 3.50
CA VAL A 327 12.05 22.53 3.50
C VAL A 327 13.00 23.69 3.31
N THR A 328 13.88 23.92 4.28
CA THR A 328 14.84 25.02 4.28
C THR A 328 16.26 24.50 4.09
N VAL A 329 17.06 25.23 3.32
CA VAL A 329 18.51 25.03 3.20
C VAL A 329 19.24 26.33 3.50
N ARG A 330 20.51 26.23 3.87
CA ARG A 330 21.40 27.38 3.93
C ARG A 330 22.24 27.45 2.66
N ARG A 331 22.10 28.57 1.94
CA ARG A 331 22.88 28.90 0.75
C ARG A 331 24.18 29.57 1.20
N SER A 332 25.35 29.05 0.84
CA SER A 332 26.64 29.61 1.28
C SER A 332 27.79 29.33 0.30
N GLY A 333 28.82 30.18 0.32
CA GLY A 333 29.95 30.14 -0.63
C GLY A 333 31.14 29.30 -0.18
N THR A 334 31.11 28.72 1.02
CA THR A 334 32.17 27.84 1.55
C THR A 334 32.04 26.43 0.97
N ALA A 335 33.14 25.72 0.68
CA ALA A 335 33.07 24.32 0.22
C ALA A 335 32.43 23.38 1.28
N PHE A 336 31.57 22.45 0.82
CA PHE A 336 30.80 21.54 1.67
C PHE A 336 31.25 20.08 1.50
N PRO A 337 30.93 19.18 2.45
CA PRO A 337 31.10 17.75 2.23
C PRO A 337 30.19 17.33 1.05
N ALA A 338 30.82 16.75 0.01
CA ALA A 338 30.30 16.12 -1.21
C ALA A 338 28.91 16.57 -1.74
N ASP A 339 28.83 16.89 -3.03
CA ASP A 339 27.58 17.15 -3.79
C ASP A 339 26.56 15.98 -3.77
N ASP A 340 26.87 14.90 -3.07
CA ASP A 340 26.05 13.71 -2.99
C ASP A 340 24.77 13.97 -2.17
N PRO A 341 23.63 13.41 -2.60
CA PRO A 341 22.41 13.41 -1.79
C PRO A 341 22.60 12.69 -0.44
N PRO A 342 21.77 12.96 0.57
CA PRO A 342 21.78 12.19 1.82
C PRO A 342 21.61 10.69 1.55
N VAL A 343 22.17 9.85 2.44
CA VAL A 343 22.13 8.38 2.29
C VAL A 343 20.70 7.86 2.09
N ASP A 344 19.73 8.39 2.81
CA ASP A 344 18.32 7.98 2.65
C ASP A 344 17.76 8.26 1.24
N VAL A 345 18.20 9.36 0.62
CA VAL A 345 17.83 9.69 -0.77
C VAL A 345 18.49 8.68 -1.70
N GLN A 346 19.78 8.39 -1.54
CA GLN A 346 20.50 7.43 -2.36
C GLN A 346 19.89 6.02 -2.27
N THR A 347 19.53 5.56 -1.06
CA THR A 347 18.87 4.26 -0.86
C THR A 347 17.51 4.21 -1.59
N GLU A 348 16.70 5.28 -1.50
CA GLU A 348 15.40 5.31 -2.18
C GLU A 348 15.54 5.41 -3.71
N GLU A 349 16.54 6.14 -4.21
CA GLU A 349 16.88 6.16 -5.64
C GLU A 349 17.32 4.78 -6.13
N ALA A 350 18.14 4.07 -5.35
CA ALA A 350 18.54 2.70 -5.63
C ALA A 350 17.33 1.77 -5.70
N ARG A 351 16.36 1.89 -4.78
CA ARG A 351 15.10 1.14 -4.82
C ARG A 351 14.30 1.42 -6.10
N LEU A 352 14.13 2.68 -6.48
CA LEU A 352 13.40 3.08 -7.70
C LEU A 352 14.10 2.59 -8.97
N LYS A 353 15.43 2.66 -9.00
CA LYS A 353 16.26 2.15 -10.09
C LYS A 353 16.12 0.63 -10.21
N THR A 354 16.23 -0.11 -9.10
CA THR A 354 16.03 -1.57 -9.07
C THR A 354 14.65 -1.97 -9.57
N ALA A 355 13.58 -1.31 -9.11
CA ALA A 355 12.23 -1.58 -9.60
C ALA A 355 12.09 -1.36 -11.13
N THR A 356 12.70 -0.29 -11.65
CA THR A 356 12.73 -0.01 -13.09
C THR A 356 13.49 -1.10 -13.85
N MET A 357 14.62 -1.57 -13.31
CA MET A 357 15.43 -2.62 -13.94
C MET A 357 14.75 -3.99 -13.89
N ILE A 358 13.98 -4.30 -12.84
CA ILE A 358 13.11 -5.49 -12.78
C ILE A 358 12.07 -5.44 -13.91
N GLN A 359 11.40 -4.31 -14.11
CA GLN A 359 10.42 -4.14 -15.19
C GLN A 359 11.07 -4.30 -16.58
N GLN A 360 12.27 -3.75 -16.78
CA GLN A 360 13.04 -3.90 -18.02
C GLN A 360 13.43 -5.37 -18.25
N ALA A 361 13.96 -6.05 -17.23
CA ALA A 361 14.32 -7.46 -17.30
C ALA A 361 13.10 -8.34 -17.61
N ARG A 362 11.96 -8.10 -16.97
CA ARG A 362 10.69 -8.78 -17.30
C ARG A 362 10.32 -8.57 -18.77
N THR A 363 10.40 -7.33 -19.27
CA THR A 363 10.08 -7.02 -20.68
C THR A 363 11.02 -7.74 -21.64
N MET A 364 12.31 -7.86 -21.32
CA MET A 364 13.27 -8.65 -22.10
C MET A 364 12.95 -10.15 -22.07
N ALA A 365 12.63 -10.69 -20.90
CA ALA A 365 12.25 -12.09 -20.71
C ALA A 365 10.92 -12.45 -21.41
N ASP A 366 9.95 -11.52 -21.43
CA ASP A 366 8.73 -11.63 -22.25
C ASP A 366 9.05 -11.71 -23.74
N GLY A 367 10.07 -10.99 -24.20
CA GLY A 367 10.64 -11.08 -25.54
C GLY A 367 11.51 -12.32 -25.79
N LYS A 368 11.51 -13.31 -24.88
CA LYS A 368 12.35 -14.53 -24.91
C LYS A 368 13.86 -14.24 -24.88
N LYS A 369 14.28 -13.09 -24.36
CA LYS A 369 15.69 -12.69 -24.21
C LYS A 369 16.14 -12.84 -22.76
N LEU A 370 16.22 -14.09 -22.29
CA LEU A 370 16.59 -14.37 -20.89
C LEU A 370 18.04 -13.99 -20.55
N GLY A 371 18.96 -14.03 -21.52
CA GLY A 371 20.34 -13.54 -21.34
C GLY A 371 20.34 -12.06 -20.96
N ASP A 372 19.81 -11.22 -21.85
CA ASP A 372 19.67 -9.77 -21.63
C ASP A 372 18.92 -9.44 -20.33
N ALA A 373 17.86 -10.19 -20.02
CA ALA A 373 17.10 -10.01 -18.78
C ALA A 373 17.96 -10.28 -17.53
N ARG A 374 18.74 -11.37 -17.53
CA ARG A 374 19.66 -11.71 -16.42
C ARG A 374 20.79 -10.71 -16.31
N ASP A 375 21.35 -10.26 -17.43
CA ASP A 375 22.39 -9.23 -17.46
C ASP A 375 21.86 -7.92 -16.86
N LYS A 376 20.61 -7.55 -17.18
CA LYS A 376 19.94 -6.40 -16.58
C LYS A 376 19.75 -6.53 -15.07
N LEU A 377 19.39 -7.72 -14.56
CA LEU A 377 19.29 -7.96 -13.12
C LEU A 377 20.65 -7.95 -12.42
N ALA A 378 21.70 -8.48 -13.06
CA ALA A 378 23.06 -8.41 -12.55
C ALA A 378 23.58 -6.96 -12.51
N GLU A 379 23.26 -6.15 -13.52
CA GLU A 379 23.52 -4.71 -13.51
C GLU A 379 22.82 -4.02 -12.33
N ALA A 380 21.58 -4.42 -12.01
CA ALA A 380 20.85 -3.90 -10.87
C ALA A 380 21.54 -4.29 -9.54
N GLN A 381 22.04 -5.52 -9.42
CA GLN A 381 22.80 -5.95 -8.24
C GLN A 381 24.08 -5.13 -8.07
N ASN A 382 24.85 -4.92 -9.14
CA ASN A 382 26.06 -4.11 -9.08
C ASN A 382 25.76 -2.66 -8.69
N ALA A 383 24.65 -2.09 -9.18
CA ALA A 383 24.25 -0.73 -8.83
C ALA A 383 23.88 -0.56 -7.34
N LEU A 384 23.53 -1.65 -6.62
CA LEU A 384 23.31 -1.59 -5.17
C LEU A 384 24.63 -1.55 -4.37
N GLU A 385 25.74 -2.02 -4.95
CA GLU A 385 27.06 -1.98 -4.30
C GLU A 385 27.69 -0.59 -4.32
N ASP A 386 27.24 0.29 -5.23
CA ASP A 386 27.69 1.68 -5.32
C ASP A 386 27.07 2.57 -4.23
N VAL A 387 26.06 2.09 -3.49
CA VAL A 387 25.38 2.88 -2.43
C VAL A 387 26.24 2.86 -1.16
N VAL A 388 26.57 4.04 -0.63
CA VAL A 388 27.49 4.23 0.51
C VAL A 388 26.95 3.67 1.84
N ALA A 389 25.69 3.22 1.89
CA ALA A 389 25.06 2.66 3.07
C ALA A 389 25.63 1.26 3.40
N GLN A 390 26.56 1.19 4.36
CA GLN A 390 27.25 -0.05 4.73
C GLN A 390 26.34 -1.16 5.29
N SER A 391 25.12 -0.84 5.75
CA SER A 391 24.11 -1.82 6.15
C SER A 391 22.74 -1.15 6.21
N ASP A 392 21.95 -1.33 5.16
CA ASP A 392 20.57 -0.85 5.10
C ASP A 392 19.65 -2.06 4.81
N PRO A 393 18.69 -2.39 5.71
CA PRO A 393 17.76 -3.50 5.51
C PRO A 393 17.00 -3.45 4.18
N LEU A 394 16.75 -2.25 3.63
CA LEU A 394 16.14 -2.08 2.32
C LEU A 394 17.06 -2.59 1.21
N LEU A 395 18.36 -2.24 1.24
CA LEU A 395 19.31 -2.70 0.23
C LEU A 395 19.47 -4.22 0.28
N ASP A 396 19.50 -4.82 1.47
CA ASP A 396 19.56 -6.27 1.63
C ASP A 396 18.30 -6.96 1.09
N ALA A 397 17.11 -6.40 1.37
CA ALA A 397 15.86 -6.88 0.80
C ALA A 397 15.85 -6.79 -0.74
N LEU A 398 16.40 -5.72 -1.33
CA LEU A 398 16.53 -5.58 -2.79
C LEU A 398 17.51 -6.61 -3.38
N ARG A 399 18.62 -6.89 -2.70
CA ARG A 399 19.57 -7.95 -3.12
C ARG A 399 18.89 -9.31 -3.13
N THR A 400 18.16 -9.65 -2.07
CA THR A 400 17.41 -10.91 -1.97
C THR A 400 16.35 -11.01 -3.08
N GLU A 401 15.63 -9.93 -3.37
CA GLU A 401 14.66 -9.87 -4.47
C GLU A 401 15.30 -10.16 -5.84
N LEU A 402 16.40 -9.48 -6.15
CA LEU A 402 17.11 -9.65 -7.42
C LEU A 402 17.69 -11.06 -7.56
N GLN A 403 18.24 -11.62 -6.47
CA GLN A 403 18.76 -12.99 -6.46
C GLN A 403 17.65 -14.02 -6.71
N GLU A 404 16.47 -13.82 -6.12
CA GLU A 404 15.35 -14.73 -6.34
C GLU A 404 14.86 -14.64 -7.79
N LEU A 405 14.67 -13.42 -8.32
CA LEU A 405 14.23 -13.25 -9.70
C LEU A 405 15.25 -13.83 -10.71
N LEU A 406 16.55 -13.74 -10.44
CA LEU A 406 17.61 -14.38 -11.24
C LEU A 406 17.48 -15.92 -11.27
N LYS A 407 17.08 -16.57 -10.17
CA LYS A 407 16.79 -18.00 -10.13
C LYS A 407 15.54 -18.33 -10.96
N LEU A 408 14.53 -17.46 -10.89
CA LEU A 408 13.28 -17.60 -11.64
C LEU A 408 13.42 -17.27 -13.13
N MET A 409 14.54 -16.70 -13.57
CA MET A 409 14.89 -16.47 -14.98
C MET A 409 15.87 -17.51 -15.56
N LYS A 410 15.93 -18.73 -15.01
CA LYS A 410 16.85 -19.79 -15.49
C LYS A 410 16.46 -20.41 -16.84
N SER A 411 15.16 -20.50 -17.12
CA SER A 411 14.62 -21.03 -18.38
C SER A 411 13.28 -20.36 -18.67
N GLN A 412 12.83 -20.45 -19.93
CA GLN A 412 11.61 -19.77 -20.36
C GLN A 412 10.38 -20.28 -19.61
N ASP A 413 10.28 -21.60 -19.40
CA ASP A 413 9.16 -22.22 -18.66
C ASP A 413 9.09 -21.76 -17.20
N VAL A 414 10.25 -21.67 -16.53
CA VAL A 414 10.31 -21.23 -15.12
C VAL A 414 10.00 -19.74 -15.03
N TYR A 415 10.49 -18.95 -15.97
CA TYR A 415 10.15 -17.53 -16.05
C TYR A 415 8.65 -17.36 -16.25
N GLU A 416 8.05 -18.01 -17.25
CA GLU A 416 6.63 -17.83 -17.56
C GLU A 416 5.72 -18.23 -16.39
N LYS A 417 6.03 -19.32 -15.69
CA LYS A 417 5.23 -19.83 -14.57
C LYS A 417 5.48 -19.14 -13.23
N GLN A 418 6.70 -18.66 -12.98
CA GLN A 418 7.10 -18.17 -11.65
C GLN A 418 7.76 -16.80 -11.71
N GLY A 419 8.72 -16.60 -12.62
CA GLY A 419 9.47 -15.35 -12.73
C GLY A 419 8.64 -14.14 -13.18
N ARG A 420 7.72 -14.32 -14.14
CA ARG A 420 6.81 -13.29 -14.63
C ARG A 420 5.84 -12.86 -13.52
N PRO A 421 5.09 -13.77 -12.86
CA PRO A 421 4.27 -13.37 -11.72
C PRO A 421 5.06 -12.70 -10.60
N TYR A 422 6.25 -13.24 -10.26
CA TYR A 422 7.13 -12.64 -9.25
C TYR A 422 7.47 -11.19 -9.60
N ALA A 423 7.95 -10.95 -10.82
CA ALA A 423 8.30 -9.61 -11.30
C ALA A 423 7.09 -8.67 -11.30
N MET A 424 5.91 -9.12 -11.73
CA MET A 424 4.69 -8.32 -11.71
C MET A 424 4.24 -7.96 -10.28
N SER A 425 4.31 -8.92 -9.34
CA SER A 425 4.01 -8.67 -7.92
C SER A 425 5.00 -7.67 -7.33
N SER A 426 6.30 -7.86 -7.58
CA SER A 426 7.36 -6.91 -7.23
C SER A 426 7.07 -5.52 -7.79
N GLU A 427 6.81 -5.38 -9.09
CA GLU A 427 6.48 -4.10 -9.73
C GLU A 427 5.33 -3.39 -9.02
N THR A 428 4.20 -4.07 -8.78
CA THR A 428 3.07 -3.42 -8.06
C THR A 428 3.39 -3.08 -6.61
N SER A 429 4.18 -3.91 -5.93
CA SER A 429 4.61 -3.67 -4.55
C SER A 429 5.52 -2.43 -4.46
N HIS A 430 6.48 -2.29 -5.38
CA HIS A 430 7.37 -1.12 -5.44
C HIS A 430 6.65 0.15 -5.87
N ASP A 431 5.77 0.05 -6.86
CA ASP A 431 4.93 1.14 -7.35
C ASP A 431 4.02 1.69 -6.24
N ARG A 432 3.43 0.77 -5.47
CA ARG A 432 2.50 1.07 -4.39
C ARG A 432 3.15 1.18 -3.02
N GLN A 433 4.47 1.02 -2.90
CA GLN A 433 5.23 0.99 -1.64
C GLN A 433 4.48 0.22 -0.53
N ARG A 434 3.97 -0.95 -0.91
CA ARG A 434 3.04 -1.74 -0.11
C ARG A 434 3.38 -3.20 -0.26
N PHE A 435 3.29 -3.93 0.84
CA PHE A 435 3.59 -5.36 0.82
C PHE A 435 2.63 -6.09 -0.14
N ALA A 436 3.20 -6.99 -0.93
CA ALA A 436 2.47 -7.97 -1.72
C ALA A 436 3.24 -9.29 -1.65
N ALA A 437 2.54 -10.43 -1.57
CA ALA A 437 3.20 -11.72 -1.58
C ALA A 437 3.83 -11.97 -2.96
N ARG A 438 5.07 -12.44 -3.00
CA ARG A 438 5.82 -12.68 -4.24
C ARG A 438 6.09 -14.17 -4.48
N GLY A 439 5.31 -15.05 -3.86
CA GLY A 439 5.53 -16.51 -3.88
C GLY A 439 6.37 -17.03 -2.71
N ASP A 440 7.14 -16.16 -2.05
CA ASP A 440 7.84 -16.43 -0.79
C ASP A 440 7.52 -15.30 0.20
N ILE A 441 6.76 -15.63 1.25
CA ILE A 441 6.26 -14.65 2.23
C ILE A 441 7.25 -14.45 3.39
N GLU A 442 8.24 -15.35 3.53
CA GLU A 442 9.13 -15.37 4.69
C GLU A 442 10.48 -14.71 4.42
N SER A 443 11.06 -14.90 3.23
CA SER A 443 12.43 -14.44 2.96
C SER A 443 12.57 -12.94 2.79
N ASN A 444 11.58 -12.28 2.18
CA ASN A 444 11.65 -10.86 1.85
C ASN A 444 10.30 -10.18 2.05
N ARG A 445 10.20 -9.41 3.14
CA ARG A 445 8.97 -8.76 3.59
C ARG A 445 8.99 -7.25 3.39
N LEU A 446 9.51 -6.81 2.24
CA LEU A 446 9.58 -5.39 1.91
C LEU A 446 8.20 -4.72 2.03
N PHE A 447 8.16 -3.55 2.68
CA PHE A 447 6.95 -2.76 2.98
C PHE A 447 5.94 -3.41 3.95
N SER A 448 6.31 -4.50 4.63
CA SER A 448 5.46 -5.05 5.68
C SER A 448 5.37 -4.11 6.88
N THR A 449 4.22 -4.14 7.56
CA THR A 449 3.99 -3.39 8.80
C THR A 449 3.98 -4.35 10.01
N PRO A 450 4.15 -3.86 11.25
CA PRO A 450 4.09 -4.71 12.44
C PRO A 450 2.81 -5.56 12.54
N ARG A 451 1.65 -5.01 12.12
CA ARG A 451 0.40 -5.78 12.10
C ARG A 451 0.43 -6.90 11.07
N MET A 452 1.07 -6.70 9.92
CA MET A 452 1.26 -7.74 8.90
C MET A 452 2.14 -8.89 9.45
N ASP A 453 3.19 -8.58 10.20
CA ASP A 453 4.03 -9.59 10.86
C ASP A 453 3.24 -10.37 11.93
N LYS A 454 2.49 -9.66 12.80
CA LYS A 454 1.60 -10.31 13.79
C LYS A 454 0.60 -11.25 13.13
N TYR A 455 -0.02 -10.82 12.03
CA TYR A 455 -1.03 -11.61 11.31
C TYR A 455 -0.41 -12.76 10.53
N LEU A 456 0.86 -12.66 10.13
CA LEU A 456 1.59 -13.78 9.57
C LEU A 456 1.71 -14.90 10.60
N GLU A 457 2.19 -14.60 11.80
CA GLU A 457 2.35 -15.60 12.87
C GLU A 457 1.02 -16.21 13.30
N GLN A 458 -0.02 -15.38 13.43
CA GLN A 458 -1.36 -15.86 13.75
C GLN A 458 -1.94 -16.76 12.66
N ALA A 459 -1.72 -16.43 11.38
CA ALA A 459 -2.17 -17.26 10.26
C ALA A 459 -1.45 -18.61 10.24
N LYS A 460 -0.14 -18.66 10.49
CA LYS A 460 0.62 -19.93 10.59
C LYS A 460 0.06 -20.84 11.68
N LYS A 461 -0.12 -20.30 12.90
CA LYS A 461 -0.70 -21.04 14.02
C LYS A 461 -2.13 -21.51 13.74
N PHE A 462 -2.90 -20.68 13.03
CA PHE A 462 -4.26 -21.01 12.64
C PHE A 462 -4.33 -22.11 11.58
N ASP A 463 -3.41 -22.13 10.63
CA ASP A 463 -3.33 -23.20 9.63
C ASP A 463 -2.93 -24.55 10.25
N GLU A 464 -2.10 -24.53 11.30
CA GLU A 464 -1.76 -25.71 12.09
C GLU A 464 -2.94 -26.23 12.94
N ASP A 465 -3.70 -25.33 13.57
CA ASP A 465 -4.91 -25.66 14.33
C ASP A 465 -6.05 -24.65 14.09
N PRO A 466 -6.91 -24.90 13.06
CA PRO A 466 -8.04 -24.02 12.77
C PRO A 466 -9.12 -23.97 13.86
N ALA A 467 -9.10 -24.93 14.80
CA ALA A 467 -10.00 -24.98 15.94
C ALA A 467 -9.53 -24.08 17.09
N ALA A 468 -8.25 -23.69 17.12
CA ALA A 468 -7.70 -22.80 18.13
C ALA A 468 -8.45 -21.45 18.17
N PRO A 469 -8.55 -20.82 19.36
CA PRO A 469 -9.03 -19.46 19.49
C PRO A 469 -8.12 -18.50 18.71
N LEU A 470 -8.73 -17.63 17.90
CA LEU A 470 -8.04 -16.56 17.18
C LEU A 470 -8.59 -15.21 17.69
N PRO A 471 -7.75 -14.27 18.14
CA PRO A 471 -8.22 -12.95 18.55
C PRO A 471 -8.81 -12.20 17.34
N SER A 472 -9.84 -11.39 17.56
CA SER A 472 -10.34 -10.45 16.55
C SER A 472 -9.42 -9.24 16.42
N ALA A 473 -9.64 -8.43 15.38
CA ALA A 473 -8.91 -7.19 15.15
C ALA A 473 -8.97 -6.24 16.36
N ASP A 474 -10.14 -6.12 16.98
CA ASP A 474 -10.35 -5.23 18.15
C ASP A 474 -9.55 -5.73 19.35
N LYS A 475 -9.46 -7.05 19.57
CA LYS A 475 -8.62 -7.62 20.64
C LYS A 475 -7.14 -7.38 20.39
N ASP A 476 -6.68 -7.47 19.13
CA ASP A 476 -5.29 -7.12 18.82
C ASP A 476 -4.98 -5.66 19.09
N GLU A 477 -5.93 -4.76 18.80
CA GLU A 477 -5.78 -3.33 19.08
C GLU A 477 -5.75 -3.05 20.59
N GLU A 478 -6.61 -3.71 21.36
CA GLU A 478 -6.59 -3.61 22.82
C GLU A 478 -5.24 -4.05 23.41
N GLU A 479 -4.66 -5.15 22.89
CA GLU A 479 -3.32 -5.61 23.29
C GLU A 479 -2.23 -4.61 22.92
N GLU A 480 -2.28 -4.02 21.72
CA GLU A 480 -1.30 -3.03 21.27
C GLU A 480 -1.35 -1.74 22.10
N VAL A 481 -2.56 -1.23 22.37
CA VAL A 481 -2.76 -0.05 23.21
C VAL A 481 -2.33 -0.33 24.65
N ALA A 482 -2.58 -1.55 25.17
CA ALA A 482 -2.09 -1.93 26.49
C ALA A 482 -0.56 -2.02 26.56
N ALA A 483 0.09 -2.49 25.48
CA ALA A 483 1.55 -2.56 25.38
C ALA A 483 2.21 -1.19 25.25
N ASN A 484 1.55 -0.23 24.58
CA ASN A 484 2.03 1.15 24.46
C ASN A 484 0.89 2.18 24.56
N PRO A 485 0.46 2.55 25.78
CA PRO A 485 -0.68 3.45 25.99
C PRO A 485 -0.48 4.87 25.44
N LEU A 486 0.77 5.29 25.23
CA LEU A 486 1.10 6.62 24.72
C LEU A 486 1.10 6.70 23.20
N ALA A 487 1.19 5.58 22.48
CA ALA A 487 1.26 5.54 21.02
C ALA A 487 0.18 6.40 20.32
N PRO A 488 -1.11 6.30 20.68
CA PRO A 488 -2.17 7.15 20.11
C PRO A 488 -1.97 8.66 20.30
N LEU A 489 -1.21 9.07 21.32
CA LEU A 489 -1.00 10.47 21.68
C LEU A 489 0.28 11.06 21.06
N VAL A 490 1.24 10.21 20.67
CA VAL A 490 2.52 10.67 20.10
C VAL A 490 2.29 11.49 18.83
N GLY A 491 1.52 10.97 17.88
CA GLY A 491 1.23 11.65 16.60
C GLY A 491 0.67 13.07 16.79
N PRO A 492 -0.44 13.24 17.55
CA PRO A 492 -1.00 14.56 17.85
C PRO A 492 -0.03 15.51 18.54
N ILE A 493 0.72 15.03 19.55
CA ILE A 493 1.69 15.85 20.28
C ILE A 493 2.81 16.31 19.34
N THR A 494 3.38 15.40 18.55
CA THR A 494 4.42 15.73 17.57
C THR A 494 3.92 16.75 16.53
N PHE A 495 2.68 16.60 16.07
CA PHE A 495 2.06 17.54 15.15
C PHE A 495 1.96 18.95 15.75
N TYR A 496 1.42 19.09 16.97
CA TYR A 496 1.27 20.41 17.60
C TYR A 496 2.61 21.06 17.93
N ILE A 497 3.62 20.27 18.33
CA ILE A 497 4.97 20.78 18.55
C ILE A 497 5.55 21.31 17.23
N ARG A 498 5.41 20.57 16.14
CA ARG A 498 5.90 21.02 14.82
C ARG A 498 5.21 22.31 14.37
N ALA A 499 3.88 22.34 14.42
CA ALA A 499 3.12 23.53 14.04
C ALA A 499 3.50 24.76 14.88
N ALA A 500 3.78 24.57 16.18
CA ALA A 500 4.27 25.65 17.04
C ALA A 500 5.69 26.12 16.65
N VAL A 501 6.60 25.20 16.33
CA VAL A 501 7.96 25.54 15.87
C VAL A 501 7.92 26.29 14.54
N GLU A 502 7.13 25.82 13.57
CA GLU A 502 6.95 26.47 12.27
C GLU A 502 6.36 27.88 12.42
N ALA A 503 5.36 28.05 13.30
CA ALA A 503 4.79 29.36 13.61
C ALA A 503 5.82 30.31 14.22
N LEU A 504 6.66 29.83 15.14
CA LEU A 504 7.74 30.63 15.73
C LEU A 504 8.80 31.03 14.69
N GLN A 505 9.19 30.10 13.80
CA GLN A 505 10.12 30.40 12.71
C GLN A 505 9.55 31.41 11.71
N ALA A 506 8.25 31.32 11.41
CA ALA A 506 7.57 32.30 10.57
C ALA A 506 7.58 33.70 11.21
N ILE A 507 7.34 33.80 12.53
CA ILE A 507 7.44 35.06 13.27
C ILE A 507 8.87 35.61 13.23
N GLU A 508 9.87 34.77 13.47
CA GLU A 508 11.28 35.18 13.40
C GLU A 508 11.65 35.72 12.01
N LYS A 509 11.22 35.05 10.93
CA LYS A 509 11.41 35.52 9.55
C LYS A 509 10.77 36.89 9.30
N LEU A 510 9.57 37.14 9.83
CA LEU A 510 8.89 38.44 9.73
C LEU A 510 9.65 39.54 10.46
N ILE A 511 10.17 39.25 11.65
CA ILE A 511 10.97 40.21 12.43
C ILE A 511 12.26 40.55 11.67
N ASN A 512 12.96 39.54 11.14
CA ASN A 512 14.22 39.75 10.41
C ASN A 512 14.02 40.47 9.07
N LYS A 513 12.89 40.25 8.37
CA LYS A 513 12.54 41.01 7.15
C LYS A 513 12.20 42.48 7.43
N GLY A 514 11.67 42.81 8.61
CA GLY A 514 11.39 44.19 9.00
C GLY A 514 12.59 44.96 9.56
N ALA A 515 13.70 44.26 9.84
CA ALA A 515 14.94 44.85 10.37
C ALA A 515 15.97 45.21 9.28
N ASN A 516 15.80 44.68 8.07
CA ASN A 516 16.52 45.08 6.84
C ASN A 516 15.64 46.02 6.02
#